data_AF-A0A7C3H8Y7-F1
#
_entry.id   AF-A0A7C3H8Y7-F1
#
_cell.length_a   1.000
_cell.length_b   1.000
_cell.length_c   1.000
_cell.angle_alpha   90.00
_cell.angle_beta   90.00
_cell.angle_gamma   90.00
#
_symmetry.space_group_name_H-M   'P 1'
#
loop_
_entity.id
_entity.type
_entity.pdbx_description
1 polymer ?
#
loop_
_entity_poly.entity_id
_entity_poly.type
_entity_poly.pdbx_seq_one_letter_code
_entity_poly.pdbx_strand_id
1 'polypeptide(L)' 'MTDYFHAVADALGLPRCPEITREEAEKRLSPAMLSYLDESRRVDNGKMLRELGVTLRYRDLSSGLTVDD' A
#
# COMPACT_ATOMS: atom_id res chain seq x y z
N MET A 1 4.05 4.45 -0.72
CA MET A 1 2.91 4.27 0.21
C MET A 1 1.76 5.24 -0.07
N THR A 2 2.02 6.48 -0.52
CA THR A 2 0.98 7.47 -0.87
C THR A 2 -0.17 6.88 -1.70
N ASP A 3 0.15 6.19 -2.80
CA ASP A 3 -0.84 5.59 -3.70
C ASP A 3 -1.79 4.62 -2.99
N TYR A 4 -1.31 3.87 -1.98
CA TYR A 4 -2.15 2.97 -1.20
C TYR A 4 -3.21 3.73 -0.40
N PHE A 5 -2.81 4.80 0.29
CA PHE A 5 -3.74 5.62 1.07
C PHE A 5 -4.72 6.37 0.17
N HIS A 6 -4.29 6.83 -1.00
CA HIS A 6 -5.19 7.42 -2.01
C HIS A 6 -6.22 6.42 -2.49
N ALA A 7 -5.80 5.22 -2.89
CA ALA A 7 -6.71 4.19 -3.38
C ALA A 7 -7.75 3.78 -2.32
N VAL A 8 -7.35 3.69 -1.05
CA VAL A 8 -8.27 3.42 0.06
C VAL A 8 -9.25 4.57 0.27
N ALA A 9 -8.78 5.82 0.26
CA ALA A 9 -9.64 6.98 0.42
C ALA A 9 -10.67 7.06 -0.73
N ASP A 10 -10.23 6.86 -1.97
CA ASP A 10 -11.09 6.84 -3.15
C ASP A 10 -12.14 5.74 -3.07
N ALA A 11 -11.74 4.51 -2.67
CA ALA A 11 -12.66 3.37 -2.53
C ALA A 11 -13.73 3.59 -1.45
N LEU A 12 -13.40 4.35 -0.40
CA LEU A 12 -14.32 4.67 0.69
C LEU A 12 -15.06 6.01 0.51
N GLY A 13 -14.81 6.74 -0.59
CA GLY A 13 -15.38 8.07 -0.81
C GLY A 13 -14.92 9.13 0.20
N LEU A 14 -13.74 8.93 0.81
CA LEU A 14 -13.16 9.84 1.80
C LEU A 14 -12.21 10.85 1.12
N PRO A 15 -12.01 12.04 1.72
CA PRO A 15 -10.97 12.94 1.26
C PRO A 15 -9.59 12.30 1.43
N ARG A 16 -8.72 12.48 0.45
CA ARG A 16 -7.33 12.03 0.51
C ARG A 16 -6.58 12.75 1.64
N CYS A 17 -5.71 12.02 2.33
CA CYS A 17 -4.87 12.61 3.38
C CYS A 17 -3.94 13.70 2.81
N PRO A 18 -3.63 14.75 3.59
CA PRO A 18 -2.62 15.73 3.18
C PRO A 18 -1.27 15.06 2.91
N GLU A 19 -0.68 15.38 1.77
CA GLU A 19 0.68 14.97 1.44
C GLU A 19 1.69 15.88 2.13
N ILE A 20 2.77 15.28 2.64
CA ILE A 20 3.88 16.00 3.26
C ILE A 20 5.17 15.62 2.56
N THR A 21 6.11 16.55 2.54
CA THR A 21 7.45 16.31 2.02
C THR A 21 8.20 15.32 2.90
N ARG A 22 9.29 14.76 2.36
CA ARG A 22 10.17 13.87 3.12
C ARG A 22 10.77 14.57 4.35
N GLU A 23 11.15 15.84 4.22
CA GLU A 23 11.70 16.62 5.32
C GLU A 23 10.67 16.86 6.43
N GLU A 24 9.41 17.14 6.07
CA GLU A 24 8.33 17.27 7.04
C GLU A 24 8.01 15.92 7.70
N ALA A 25 8.10 14.82 6.96
CA ALA A 25 7.91 13.48 7.50
C ALA A 25 8.91 13.17 8.62
N GLU A 26 10.20 13.52 8.45
CA GLU A 26 11.23 13.33 9.48
C GLU A 26 10.93 14.07 10.79
N LYS A 27 10.19 15.17 10.73
CA LYS A 27 9.80 15.98 11.89
C LYS A 27 8.48 15.55 12.53
N ARG A 28 7.59 14.91 11.76
CA ARG A 28 6.19 14.63 12.15
C ARG A 28 5.89 13.15 12.39
N LEU A 29 6.64 12.24 11.77
CA LEU A 29 6.43 10.80 11.89
C LEU A 29 7.29 10.22 13.01
N SER A 30 6.80 9.15 13.63
CA SER A 30 7.58 8.41 14.61
C SER A 30 8.77 7.72 13.93
N PRO A 31 9.87 7.44 14.67
CA PRO A 31 11.02 6.72 14.13
C PRO A 31 10.64 5.37 13.49
N ALA A 32 9.68 4.65 14.08
CA ALA A 32 9.19 3.38 13.54
C ALA A 32 8.47 3.55 12.18
N MET A 33 7.67 4.60 12.02
CA MET A 33 7.02 4.89 10.73
C MET A 33 8.04 5.30 9.67
N LEU A 34 9.08 6.06 10.05
CA LEU A 34 10.17 6.44 9.14
C LEU A 34 10.98 5.22 8.68
N SER A 35 11.37 4.32 9.60
CA SER A 35 12.05 3.07 9.26
C SER A 35 11.22 2.21 8.30
N TYR A 36 9.91 2.09 8.53
CA TYR A 36 9.04 1.36 7.61
C TYR A 36 9.01 1.96 6.19
N LEU A 37 8.99 3.31 6.09
CA LEU A 37 9.01 4.00 4.80
C LEU A 37 10.36 3.81 4.07
N ASP A 38 11.46 3.77 4.82
CA ASP A 38 12.81 3.62 4.26
C ASP A 38 13.14 2.22 3.77
N GLU A 39 12.47 1.21 4.33
CA GLU A 39 12.70 -0.18 3.98
C GLU A 39 11.74 -0.69 2.89
N SER A 40 11.09 0.22 2.16
CA SER A 40 10.15 -0.15 1.10
C SER A 40 10.85 -0.85 -0.07
N ARG A 41 10.39 -2.06 -0.40
CA ARG A 41 10.93 -2.87 -1.50
C ARG A 41 9.83 -3.59 -2.28
N ARG A 42 10.15 -3.99 -3.51
CA ARG A 42 9.31 -4.88 -4.32
C ARG A 42 9.71 -6.33 -4.05
N VAL A 43 8.73 -7.19 -3.78
CA VAL A 43 8.94 -8.62 -3.50
C VAL A 43 8.34 -9.44 -4.64
N ASP A 44 9.14 -10.34 -5.22
CA ASP A 44 8.66 -11.31 -6.21
C ASP A 44 7.84 -12.42 -5.54
N ASN A 45 6.65 -12.69 -6.06
CA ASN A 45 5.76 -13.75 -5.58
C ASN A 45 5.74 -14.97 -6.53
N GLY A 46 6.69 -15.08 -7.46
CA GLY A 46 6.69 -16.07 -8.52
C GLY A 46 6.77 -17.50 -8.03
N LYS A 47 7.50 -17.78 -6.93
CA LYS A 47 7.54 -19.11 -6.32
C LYS A 47 6.16 -19.57 -5.85
N MET A 48 5.43 -18.68 -5.16
CA MET A 48 4.09 -18.97 -4.67
C MET A 48 3.11 -19.28 -5.82
N LEU A 49 3.21 -18.54 -6.93
CA LEU A 49 2.35 -18.76 -8.08
C LEU A 49 2.72 -20.02 -8.89
N ARG A 50 4.02 -20.21 -9.17
CA ARG A 50 4.50 -21.27 -10.08
C ARG A 50 4.70 -22.63 -9.41
N GLU A 51 5.24 -22.64 -8.19
CA GLU A 51 5.62 -23.89 -7.52
C GLU A 51 4.52 -24.38 -6.59
N LEU A 52 3.83 -23.45 -5.90
CA LEU A 52 2.75 -23.79 -4.98
C LEU A 52 1.37 -23.77 -5.65
N GLY A 53 1.27 -23.30 -6.90
CA GLY A 53 0.01 -23.26 -7.65
C GLY A 53 -1.06 -22.33 -7.08
N VAL A 54 -0.67 -21.33 -6.28
CA VAL A 54 -1.61 -20.40 -5.64
C VAL A 54 -2.29 -19.53 -6.69
N THR A 55 -3.62 -19.49 -6.65
CA THR A 55 -4.42 -18.50 -7.38
C THR A 55 -4.82 -17.38 -6.41
N LEU A 56 -4.33 -16.17 -6.66
CA LEU A 56 -4.65 -14.99 -5.84
C LEU A 56 -6.10 -14.57 -6.06
N ARG A 57 -6.89 -14.51 -4.98
CA ARG A 57 -8.24 -13.94 -5.00
C ARG A 57 -8.23 -12.46 -5.39
N TYR A 58 -7.24 -11.72 -4.89
CA TYR A 58 -7.02 -10.31 -5.20
C TYR A 58 -5.60 -10.15 -5.73
N ARG A 59 -5.46 -9.96 -7.05
CA ARG A 59 -4.17 -9.96 -7.75
C ARG A 59 -3.43 -8.64 -7.63
N ASP A 60 -4.17 -7.57 -7.40
CA ASP A 60 -3.68 -6.21 -7.26
C ASP A 60 -4.55 -5.44 -6.26
N LEU A 61 -4.09 -4.23 -5.92
CA LEU A 61 -4.76 -3.40 -4.93
C LEU A 61 -6.20 -3.06 -5.32
N SER A 62 -6.46 -2.78 -6.60
CA SER A 62 -7.80 -2.40 -7.06
C SER A 62 -8.80 -3.53 -6.86
N SER A 63 -8.41 -4.77 -7.21
CA SER A 63 -9.24 -5.96 -7.01
C SER A 63 -9.56 -6.24 -5.53
N GLY A 64 -8.68 -5.83 -4.61
CA GLY A 64 -8.89 -6.00 -3.17
C GLY A 64 -9.68 -4.86 -2.51
N LEU A 65 -9.82 -3.71 -3.18
CA LEU A 65 -10.52 -2.53 -2.67
C LEU A 65 -11.92 -2.35 -3.28
N THR A 66 -12.25 -3.07 -4.36
CA THR A 66 -13.63 -3.13 -4.85
C THR A 66 -14.51 -3.78 -3.80
N VAL A 67 -15.52 -3.03 -3.35
CA VAL A 67 -16.61 -3.56 -2.53
C VAL A 67 -17.56 -4.28 -3.49
N ASP A 68 -17.79 -5.58 -3.29
CA ASP A 68 -18.89 -6.28 -3.95
C ASP A 68 -20.20 -5.67 -3.43
N ASP A 69 -21.09 -5.20 -4.32
CA ASP A 69 -22.46 -4.74 -4.00
C ASP A 69 -23.30 -5.84 -3.31
#